data_AF-A0A183EIA7-F1
#
_entry.id   AF-A0A183EIA7-F1
#
_cell.length_a   1.000
_cell.length_b   1.000
_cell.length_c   1.000
_cell.angle_alpha   90.00
_cell.angle_beta   90.00
_cell.angle_gamma   90.00
#
_symmetry.space_group_name_H-M   'P 1'
#
loop_
_entity.id
_entity.type
_entity.pdbx_description
1 polymer ?
#
loop_
_entity_poly.entity_id
_entity_poly.type
_entity_poly.pdbx_seq_one_letter_code
_entity_poly.pdbx_strand_id
1 'polypeptide(L)'
;LPFCRPQGEIHYISENLGEIHMKQDTKCMTTCAGHSPVTVSIEDSDNLARRIKEEYHVHLLVDNLPCATRYEVSDTHEVIYENGYRLGWEENGRYFVNNHLDIILRYHQPSPNVYRVVGFEVQPQSIDSSRIKFGNSQECTVGDGGHQEVKRGENKILWTYTVTWEESAIPWASRWDTYLSMKDVQIHWFSILNSIIVIVCLSGFLSVIIIRTVRRDIAQYNKGEDLVGFYL
;
A
#
# COMPACT_ATOMS: atom_id res chain seq x y z
N LEU A 1 13.01 8.59 -4.14
CA LEU A 1 11.93 9.52 -4.52
C LEU A 1 12.43 10.94 -4.21
N PRO A 2 12.21 11.91 -5.10
CA PRO A 2 12.70 13.28 -4.95
C PRO A 2 11.86 14.06 -3.94
N PHE A 3 11.86 13.60 -2.69
CA PHE A 3 11.22 14.30 -1.57
C PHE A 3 12.13 15.41 -1.04
N CYS A 4 11.52 16.38 -0.37
CA CYS A 4 12.24 17.45 0.30
C CYS A 4 13.14 16.89 1.40
N ARG A 5 14.42 17.27 1.35
CA ARG A 5 15.37 16.96 2.41
C ARG A 5 15.27 18.04 3.50
N PRO A 6 15.29 17.66 4.80
CA PRO A 6 15.28 18.64 5.87
C PRO A 6 16.53 19.53 5.79
N GLN A 7 16.39 20.80 6.18
CA GLN A 7 17.52 21.72 6.31
C GLN A 7 18.21 21.48 7.64
N GLY A 8 19.35 20.77 7.65
CA GLY A 8 20.14 20.53 8.86
C GLY A 8 20.77 19.15 8.92
N GLU A 9 21.24 18.78 10.11
CA GLU A 9 21.76 17.44 10.42
C GLU A 9 20.60 16.44 10.43
N ILE A 10 20.75 15.34 9.68
CA ILE A 10 19.70 14.31 9.58
C ILE A 10 19.73 13.50 10.88
N HIS A 11 18.86 13.84 11.82
CA HIS A 11 18.59 13.01 12.97
C HIS A 11 17.73 11.83 12.54
N TYR A 12 18.32 10.64 12.51
CA TYR A 12 17.59 9.42 12.23
C TYR A 12 16.72 9.06 13.44
N ILE A 13 15.45 9.44 13.38
CA ILE A 13 14.41 8.91 14.24
C ILE A 13 13.71 7.83 13.43
N SER A 14 13.71 6.59 13.93
CA SER A 14 12.94 5.52 13.31
C SER A 14 11.50 5.99 13.15
N GLU A 15 10.97 5.96 11.92
CA GLU A 15 9.55 6.19 11.60
C GLU A 15 9.05 7.64 11.74
N ASN A 16 9.90 8.65 11.60
CA ASN A 16 9.45 10.05 11.61
C ASN A 16 9.69 10.76 10.26
N LEU A 17 8.61 11.04 9.52
CA LEU A 17 8.59 11.93 8.35
C LEU A 17 8.06 13.33 8.67
N GLY A 18 7.51 13.54 9.87
CA GLY A 18 6.94 14.80 10.33
C GLY A 18 6.15 14.65 11.65
N GLU A 19 5.93 15.78 12.33
CA GLU A 19 5.15 15.85 13.57
C GLU A 19 3.79 16.50 13.29
N ILE A 20 2.70 15.86 13.70
CA ILE A 20 1.35 16.38 13.58
C ILE A 20 0.81 16.65 14.98
N HIS A 21 0.29 17.86 15.19
CA HIS A 21 -0.33 18.25 16.45
C HIS A 21 -1.77 17.73 16.50
N MET A 22 -2.09 17.04 17.59
CA MET A 22 -3.42 16.44 17.82
C MET A 22 -4.50 17.53 17.84
N LYS A 23 -5.62 17.30 17.12
CA LYS A 23 -6.79 18.20 17.06
C LYS A 23 -6.47 19.60 16.52
N GLN A 24 -5.37 19.73 15.78
CA GLN A 24 -5.02 20.95 15.10
C GLN A 24 -5.11 20.70 13.60
N ASP A 25 -6.20 21.19 13.01
CA ASP A 25 -6.35 21.16 11.56
C ASP A 25 -5.28 22.03 10.92
N THR A 26 -4.67 21.50 9.86
CA THR A 26 -3.62 22.17 9.12
C THR A 26 -4.07 22.29 7.68
N LYS A 27 -4.43 23.51 7.28
CA LYS A 27 -4.91 23.78 5.92
C LYS A 27 -3.73 23.99 4.99
N CYS A 28 -3.50 23.03 4.09
CA CYS A 28 -2.54 23.13 2.99
C CYS A 28 -1.16 23.67 3.44
N MET A 29 -0.32 22.80 3.97
CA MET A 29 1.05 23.08 4.35
C MET A 29 2.01 22.44 3.34
N THR A 30 3.20 23.01 3.14
CA THR A 30 4.25 22.37 2.34
C THR A 30 5.12 21.46 3.20
N THR A 31 5.58 20.35 2.63
CA THR A 31 6.59 19.49 3.27
C THR A 31 8.01 20.06 3.14
N CYS A 32 8.19 21.13 2.38
CA CYS A 32 9.49 21.63 1.95
C CYS A 32 9.86 22.93 2.64
N ALA A 33 11.07 23.00 3.20
CA ALA A 33 11.60 24.23 3.75
C ALA A 33 11.70 25.31 2.64
N GLY A 34 10.90 26.37 2.77
CA GLY A 34 10.93 27.53 1.87
C GLY A 34 9.82 27.62 0.82
N HIS A 35 8.77 26.79 0.89
CA HIS A 35 7.55 26.94 0.05
C HIS A 35 7.84 26.92 -1.46
N SER A 36 8.96 26.33 -1.84
CA SER A 36 9.45 26.31 -3.21
C SER A 36 9.26 24.93 -3.83
N PRO A 37 8.90 24.86 -5.12
CA PRO A 37 8.86 23.60 -5.85
C PRO A 37 10.25 22.95 -5.87
N VAL A 38 10.29 21.64 -5.68
CA VAL A 38 11.50 20.84 -5.86
C VAL A 38 11.75 20.69 -7.34
N THR A 39 12.92 21.11 -7.81
CA THR A 39 13.40 20.76 -9.13
C THR A 39 13.83 19.31 -9.13
N VAL A 40 13.06 18.46 -9.80
CA VAL A 40 13.33 17.05 -10.00
C VAL A 40 14.25 16.92 -11.22
N SER A 41 15.39 16.24 -11.04
CA SER A 41 16.35 15.99 -12.11
C SER A 41 15.74 15.13 -13.22
N ILE A 42 16.40 15.06 -14.37
CA ILE A 42 15.96 14.22 -15.50
C ILE A 42 15.91 12.74 -15.08
N GLU A 43 16.96 12.27 -14.40
CA GLU A 43 17.05 10.89 -13.90
C GLU A 43 15.96 10.58 -12.86
N ASP A 44 15.73 11.50 -11.92
CA ASP A 44 14.69 11.33 -10.90
C ASP A 44 13.28 11.38 -11.51
N SER A 45 13.07 12.17 -12.57
CA SER A 45 11.79 12.26 -13.28
C SER A 45 11.49 10.96 -14.03
N ASP A 46 12.49 10.37 -14.67
CA ASP A 46 12.35 9.05 -15.32
C ASP A 46 12.11 7.94 -14.29
N ASN A 47 12.80 7.98 -13.15
CA ASN A 47 12.56 7.04 -12.05
C ASN A 47 11.15 7.20 -11.46
N LEU A 48 10.67 8.43 -11.31
CA LEU A 48 9.32 8.75 -10.85
C LEU A 48 8.27 8.21 -11.82
N ALA A 49 8.41 8.50 -13.12
CA ALA A 49 7.52 7.98 -14.16
C ALA A 49 7.50 6.44 -14.19
N ARG A 50 8.67 5.80 -14.05
CA ARG A 50 8.77 4.34 -13.96
C ARG A 50 8.03 3.78 -12.75
N ARG A 51 8.17 4.40 -11.57
CA ARG A 51 7.46 3.97 -10.36
C ARG A 51 5.95 4.16 -10.47
N ILE A 52 5.50 5.23 -11.12
CA ILE A 52 4.07 5.43 -11.41
C ILE A 52 3.57 4.31 -12.32
N LYS A 53 4.34 3.97 -13.36
CA LYS A 53 4.03 2.84 -14.26
C LYS A 53 3.99 1.48 -13.56
N GLU A 54 4.86 1.28 -12.57
CA GLU A 54 4.91 0.08 -11.73
C GLU A 54 3.82 0.06 -10.63
N GLU A 55 2.84 0.99 -10.67
CA GLU A 55 1.78 1.15 -9.68
C GLU A 55 2.29 1.22 -8.23
N TYR A 56 3.37 1.98 -8.02
CA TYR A 56 4.01 2.05 -6.71
C TYR A 56 3.07 2.65 -5.65
N HIS A 57 2.92 1.92 -4.54
CA HIS A 57 2.15 2.36 -3.38
C HIS A 57 3.08 2.90 -2.30
N VAL A 58 2.72 4.04 -1.72
CA VAL A 58 3.42 4.64 -0.59
C VAL A 58 2.64 4.31 0.68
N HIS A 59 3.32 3.69 1.63
CA HIS A 59 2.77 3.38 2.94
C HIS A 59 3.24 4.41 3.96
N LEU A 60 2.29 4.98 4.68
CA LEU A 60 2.50 5.87 5.82
C LEU A 60 1.95 5.19 7.07
N LEU A 61 2.53 5.53 8.22
CA LEU A 61 2.15 4.99 9.53
C LEU A 61 1.94 6.14 10.50
N VAL A 62 0.84 6.10 11.25
CA VAL A 62 0.53 7.05 12.34
C VAL A 62 -0.04 6.27 13.51
N ASP A 63 0.56 6.36 14.70
CA ASP A 63 0.16 5.60 15.90
C ASP A 63 0.00 4.08 15.63
N ASN A 64 0.92 3.53 14.83
CA ASN A 64 0.91 2.16 14.32
C ASN A 64 -0.26 1.79 13.39
N LEU A 65 -1.08 2.75 12.97
CA LEU A 65 -2.11 2.53 11.95
C LEU A 65 -1.53 2.80 10.56
N PRO A 66 -1.71 1.89 9.59
CA PRO A 66 -1.34 2.15 8.20
C PRO A 66 -2.30 3.18 7.59
N CYS A 67 -1.83 3.93 6.57
CA CYS A 67 -2.75 4.73 5.79
C CYS A 67 -3.67 3.85 4.94
N ALA A 68 -4.95 4.23 4.91
CA ALA A 68 -5.94 3.69 4.00
C ALA A 68 -6.30 4.75 2.96
N THR A 69 -6.41 4.36 1.69
CA THR A 69 -7.07 5.20 0.69
C THR A 69 -8.47 4.66 0.43
N ARG A 70 -9.47 5.54 0.52
CA ARG A 70 -10.87 5.23 0.20
C ARG A 70 -11.12 5.48 -1.30
N TYR A 71 -11.57 4.44 -2.00
CA TYR A 71 -12.00 4.51 -3.39
C TYR A 71 -13.46 4.15 -3.51
N GLU A 72 -14.17 4.81 -4.41
CA GLU A 72 -15.56 4.50 -4.74
C GLU A 72 -15.62 4.02 -6.19
N VAL A 73 -16.09 2.79 -6.40
CA VAL A 73 -16.17 2.20 -7.73
C VAL A 73 -17.35 2.81 -8.47
N SER A 74 -17.10 3.49 -9.60
CA SER A 74 -18.12 4.22 -10.35
C SER A 74 -19.35 3.40 -10.76
N ASP A 75 -19.18 2.10 -11.03
CA ASP A 75 -20.28 1.23 -11.49
C ASP A 75 -21.16 0.72 -10.35
N THR A 76 -20.56 0.33 -9.22
CA THR A 76 -21.26 -0.33 -8.11
C THR A 76 -21.51 0.59 -6.91
N HIS A 77 -20.87 1.76 -6.87
CA HIS A 77 -20.77 2.64 -5.70
C HIS A 77 -20.25 1.90 -4.46
N GLU A 78 -19.54 0.78 -4.65
CA GLU A 78 -18.88 0.08 -3.56
C GLU A 78 -17.67 0.90 -3.10
N VAL A 79 -17.58 1.09 -1.79
CA VAL A 79 -16.43 1.72 -1.14
C VAL A 79 -15.39 0.65 -0.87
N ILE A 80 -14.22 0.81 -1.50
CA ILE A 80 -13.07 -0.07 -1.32
C ILE A 80 -11.99 0.72 -0.57
N TYR A 81 -11.37 0.06 0.39
CA TYR A 81 -10.22 0.59 1.11
C TYR A 81 -8.97 -0.15 0.62
N GLU A 82 -7.99 0.59 0.11
CA GLU A 82 -6.66 0.07 -0.25
C GLU A 82 -5.62 0.51 0.80
N ASN A 83 -4.64 -0.34 1.07
CA ASN A 83 -3.52 0.00 1.95
C ASN A 83 -2.49 0.85 1.20
N GLY A 84 -2.06 1.97 1.79
CA GLY A 84 -1.19 2.91 1.11
C GLY A 84 -1.98 3.87 0.21
N TYR A 85 -1.25 4.72 -0.48
CA TYR A 85 -1.78 5.51 -1.59
C TYR A 85 -0.90 5.34 -2.82
N ARG A 86 -1.51 5.41 -4.01
CA ARG A 86 -0.79 5.33 -5.28
C ARG A 86 0.04 6.59 -5.48
N LEU A 87 1.31 6.43 -5.85
CA LEU A 87 2.21 7.57 -6.13
C LEU A 87 1.70 8.47 -7.27
N GLY A 88 0.91 7.90 -8.18
CA GLY A 88 0.39 8.58 -9.34
C GLY A 88 -0.45 7.65 -10.20
N TRP A 89 -0.82 8.09 -11.39
CA TRP A 89 -1.51 7.28 -12.38
C TRP A 89 -1.02 7.59 -13.80
N GLU A 90 -1.32 6.68 -14.71
CA GLU A 90 -1.09 6.86 -16.14
C GLU A 90 -2.41 7.13 -16.85
N GLU A 91 -2.45 8.15 -17.71
CA GLU A 91 -3.58 8.41 -18.60
C GLU A 91 -3.07 8.77 -19.99
N ASN A 92 -3.48 7.99 -21.00
CA ASN A 92 -3.12 8.19 -22.42
C ASN A 92 -1.59 8.28 -22.66
N GLY A 93 -0.79 7.46 -21.96
CA GLY A 93 0.67 7.46 -22.07
C GLY A 93 1.37 8.63 -21.36
N ARG A 94 0.63 9.44 -20.60
CA ARG A 94 1.15 10.51 -19.73
C ARG A 94 1.08 10.08 -18.28
N TYR A 95 2.10 10.43 -17.51
CA TYR A 95 2.21 10.06 -16.09
C TYR A 95 1.88 11.28 -15.23
N PHE A 96 1.02 11.09 -14.24
CA PHE A 96 0.61 12.12 -13.29
C PHE A 96 1.01 11.72 -11.89
N VAL A 97 1.53 12.66 -11.10
CA VAL A 97 1.99 12.40 -9.73
C VAL A 97 1.01 12.98 -8.70
N ASN A 98 0.76 12.23 -7.64
CA ASN A 98 0.00 12.68 -6.48
C ASN A 98 0.89 13.49 -5.55
N ASN A 99 0.87 14.80 -5.69
CA ASN A 99 1.73 15.72 -4.94
C ASN A 99 1.02 16.42 -3.77
N HIS A 100 -0.31 16.32 -3.68
CA HIS A 100 -1.08 16.79 -2.55
C HIS A 100 -1.71 15.60 -1.83
N LEU A 101 -1.54 15.55 -0.51
CA LEU A 101 -2.15 14.52 0.33
C LEU A 101 -3.15 15.17 1.28
N ASP A 102 -4.41 14.83 1.15
CA ASP A 102 -5.41 15.17 2.17
C ASP A 102 -5.43 14.04 3.22
N ILE A 103 -4.90 14.35 4.39
CA ILE A 103 -4.74 13.42 5.50
C ILE A 103 -5.91 13.61 6.45
N ILE A 104 -6.73 12.57 6.60
CA ILE A 104 -7.89 12.57 7.47
C ILE A 104 -7.58 11.64 8.65
N LEU A 105 -7.42 12.24 9.83
CA LEU A 105 -7.15 11.53 11.06
C LEU A 105 -8.43 11.48 11.90
N ARG A 106 -8.90 10.25 12.13
CA ARG A 106 -10.08 10.01 12.97
C ARG A 106 -9.66 9.73 14.40
N TYR A 107 -10.28 10.42 15.35
CA TYR A 107 -10.01 10.23 16.76
C TYR A 107 -11.28 9.84 17.54
N HIS A 108 -11.09 9.06 18.58
CA HIS A 108 -12.13 8.68 19.52
C HIS A 108 -11.86 9.33 20.88
N GLN A 109 -12.92 9.89 21.48
CA GLN A 109 -12.86 10.56 22.78
C GLN A 109 -13.75 9.84 23.81
N PRO A 110 -13.23 8.82 24.52
CA PRO A 110 -14.01 8.09 25.52
C PRO A 110 -14.25 8.90 26.82
N SER A 111 -13.45 9.93 27.07
CA SER A 111 -13.56 10.80 28.25
C SER A 111 -13.04 12.21 27.92
N PRO A 112 -13.46 13.25 28.66
CA PRO A 112 -12.93 14.60 28.48
C PRO A 112 -11.39 14.62 28.53
N ASN A 113 -10.75 15.25 27.54
CA ASN A 113 -9.30 15.37 27.39
C ASN A 113 -8.52 14.07 27.12
N VAL A 114 -9.19 12.94 26.87
CA VAL A 114 -8.53 11.70 26.44
C VAL A 114 -8.85 11.47 24.97
N TYR A 115 -7.83 11.58 24.12
CA TYR A 115 -7.97 11.38 22.68
C TYR A 115 -7.16 10.18 22.23
N ARG A 116 -7.73 9.36 21.35
CA ARG A 116 -7.03 8.21 20.74
C ARG A 116 -7.24 8.21 19.25
N VAL A 117 -6.19 8.00 18.47
CA VAL A 117 -6.30 7.84 17.02
C VAL A 117 -6.91 6.47 16.72
N VAL A 118 -7.96 6.47 15.91
CA VAL A 118 -8.73 5.27 15.53
C VAL A 118 -8.85 5.08 14.03
N GLY A 119 -8.41 6.03 13.23
CA GLY A 119 -8.38 5.88 11.79
C GLY A 119 -7.40 6.85 11.14
N PHE A 120 -6.78 6.37 10.08
CA PHE A 120 -5.85 7.12 9.24
C PHE A 120 -6.20 6.87 7.78
N GLU A 121 -6.83 7.89 7.18
CA GLU A 121 -7.23 7.90 5.78
C GLU A 121 -6.41 8.95 5.02
N VAL A 122 -6.00 8.63 3.80
CA VAL A 122 -5.28 9.54 2.92
C VAL A 122 -6.00 9.60 1.58
N GLN A 123 -6.31 10.81 1.12
CA GLN A 123 -6.87 11.04 -0.20
C GLN A 123 -5.80 11.74 -1.05
N PRO A 124 -5.17 11.00 -1.99
CA PRO A 124 -4.12 11.57 -2.82
C PRO A 124 -4.74 12.39 -3.96
N GLN A 125 -4.13 13.54 -4.24
CA GLN A 125 -4.53 14.43 -5.33
C GLN A 125 -3.32 14.87 -6.16
N SER A 126 -3.53 15.02 -7.46
CA SER A 126 -2.56 15.62 -8.37
C SER A 126 -2.95 17.04 -8.72
N ILE A 127 -2.10 17.99 -8.33
CA ILE A 127 -2.32 19.43 -8.46
C ILE A 127 -1.09 20.03 -9.13
N ASP A 128 -1.28 20.71 -10.26
CA ASP A 128 -0.21 21.46 -10.92
C ASP A 128 0.43 22.48 -9.94
N SER A 129 1.76 22.42 -9.81
CA SER A 129 2.54 23.28 -8.91
C SER A 129 2.35 24.78 -9.16
N SER A 130 2.01 25.18 -10.39
CA SER A 130 1.72 26.58 -10.75
C SER A 130 0.41 27.12 -10.14
N ARG A 131 -0.47 26.22 -9.69
CA ARG A 131 -1.79 26.56 -9.13
C ARG A 131 -1.79 26.64 -7.62
N ILE A 132 -0.74 26.15 -6.98
CA ILE A 132 -0.56 26.25 -5.55
C ILE A 132 0.01 27.63 -5.24
N LYS A 133 -0.79 28.46 -4.59
CA LYS A 133 -0.37 29.79 -4.13
C LYS A 133 -0.26 29.78 -2.62
N PHE A 134 0.86 30.25 -2.10
CA PHE A 134 1.02 30.52 -0.68
C PHE A 134 0.55 31.94 -0.40
N GLY A 135 -0.32 32.09 0.60
CA GLY A 135 -0.70 33.41 1.10
C GLY A 135 0.42 34.03 1.95
N ASN A 136 0.12 35.16 2.61
CA ASN A 136 0.98 35.73 3.65
C ASN A 136 1.00 34.86 4.93
N SER A 137 -0.02 34.03 5.13
CA SER A 137 -0.02 32.94 6.10
C SER A 137 0.65 31.72 5.49
N GLN A 138 1.19 30.84 6.32
CA GLN A 138 1.86 29.59 5.94
C GLN A 138 0.94 28.57 5.23
N GLU A 139 -0.29 28.96 4.94
CA GLU A 139 -1.36 28.19 4.31
C GLU A 139 -1.35 28.40 2.79
N CYS A 140 -1.43 27.30 2.04
CA CYS A 140 -1.66 27.36 0.60
C CYS A 140 -3.13 27.32 0.22
N THR A 141 -3.46 27.95 -0.91
CA THR A 141 -4.75 27.78 -1.58
C THR A 141 -4.52 26.94 -2.84
N VAL A 142 -5.24 25.83 -2.94
CA VAL A 142 -5.33 25.02 -4.15
C VAL A 142 -6.38 25.66 -5.06
N GLY A 143 -5.98 26.06 -6.27
CA GLY A 143 -6.93 26.47 -7.32
C GLY A 143 -7.42 25.27 -8.13
N ASP A 144 -8.66 25.33 -8.62
CA ASP A 144 -9.17 24.35 -9.57
C ASP A 144 -8.31 24.34 -10.85
N GLY A 145 -7.85 23.16 -11.26
CA GLY A 145 -6.92 23.05 -12.37
C GLY A 145 -6.46 21.63 -12.68
N GLY A 146 -5.65 21.53 -13.74
CA GLY A 146 -5.15 20.25 -14.26
C GLY A 146 -4.16 19.54 -13.34
N HIS A 147 -3.93 18.27 -13.66
CA HIS A 147 -3.05 17.37 -12.93
C HIS A 147 -1.56 17.66 -13.20
N GLN A 148 -0.71 17.38 -12.21
CA GLN A 148 0.74 17.51 -12.34
C GLN A 148 1.31 16.37 -13.19
N GLU A 149 1.57 16.68 -14.45
CA GLU A 149 2.24 15.76 -15.39
C GLU A 149 3.74 15.67 -15.06
N VAL A 150 4.29 14.46 -15.15
CA VAL A 150 5.72 14.16 -15.07
C VAL A 150 6.25 13.98 -16.49
N LYS A 151 6.88 15.03 -17.03
CA LYS A 151 7.45 15.02 -18.39
C LYS A 151 8.87 14.48 -18.39
N ARG A 152 9.34 14.00 -19.55
CA ARG A 152 10.78 13.70 -19.73
C ARG A 152 11.57 15.01 -19.73
N GLY A 153 12.30 15.27 -18.66
CA GLY A 153 13.05 16.50 -18.47
C GLY A 153 13.07 16.93 -17.00
N GLU A 154 13.44 18.18 -16.75
CA GLU A 154 13.34 18.77 -15.42
C GLU A 154 11.89 19.12 -15.10
N ASN A 155 11.38 18.61 -13.99
CA ASN A 155 10.03 18.91 -13.50
C ASN A 155 10.12 19.70 -12.19
N LYS A 156 9.23 20.66 -12.01
CA LYS A 156 9.07 21.38 -10.74
C LYS A 156 7.84 20.83 -10.04
N ILE A 157 8.04 20.12 -8.93
CA ILE A 157 6.95 19.48 -8.19
C ILE A 157 6.92 20.08 -6.79
N LEU A 158 5.74 20.56 -6.40
CA LEU A 158 5.53 21.08 -5.06
C LEU A 158 4.71 20.06 -4.26
N TRP A 159 5.28 19.62 -3.15
CA TRP A 159 4.65 18.66 -2.24
C TRP A 159 3.92 19.41 -1.14
N THR A 160 2.64 19.08 -0.97
CA THR A 160 1.76 19.72 0.01
C THR A 160 0.88 18.67 0.68
N TYR A 161 0.39 19.01 1.86
CA TYR A 161 -0.53 18.17 2.60
C TYR A 161 -1.54 19.02 3.36
N THR A 162 -2.71 18.45 3.58
CA THR A 162 -3.74 19.00 4.48
C THR A 162 -3.97 17.97 5.56
N VAL A 163 -4.17 18.41 6.80
CA VAL A 163 -4.55 17.53 7.91
C VAL A 163 -5.90 17.97 8.44
N THR A 164 -6.85 17.04 8.45
CA THR A 164 -8.19 17.23 8.98
C THR A 164 -8.45 16.22 10.10
N TRP A 165 -8.91 16.71 11.26
CA TRP A 165 -9.28 15.87 12.39
C TRP A 165 -10.79 15.66 12.47
N GLU A 166 -11.21 14.41 12.44
CA GLU A 166 -12.63 14.03 12.55
C GLU A 166 -12.87 13.21 13.83
N GLU A 167 -13.91 13.57 14.58
CA GLU A 167 -14.34 12.74 15.71
C GLU A 167 -15.11 11.52 15.20
N SER A 168 -14.76 10.34 15.74
CA SER A 168 -15.39 9.07 15.38
C SER A 168 -15.93 8.34 16.61
N ALA A 169 -17.10 7.72 16.43
CA ALA A 169 -17.73 6.85 17.42
C ALA A 169 -17.09 5.45 17.50
N ILE A 170 -16.13 5.14 16.61
CA ILE A 170 -15.45 3.84 16.60
C ILE A 170 -14.64 3.68 17.90
N PRO A 171 -14.87 2.63 18.70
CA PRO A 171 -14.10 2.39 19.90
C PRO A 171 -12.67 2.01 19.52
N TRP A 172 -11.70 2.42 20.35
CA TRP A 172 -10.28 2.17 20.09
C TRP A 172 -9.94 0.69 19.88
N ALA A 173 -10.65 -0.23 20.54
CA ALA A 173 -10.45 -1.68 20.37
C ALA A 173 -10.76 -2.18 18.95
N SER A 174 -11.71 -1.54 18.25
CA SER A 174 -12.13 -1.89 16.88
C SER A 174 -11.42 -1.08 15.80
N ARG A 175 -10.38 -0.31 16.15
CA ARG A 175 -9.68 0.57 15.19
C ARG A 175 -9.04 -0.18 14.02
N TRP A 176 -8.79 -1.47 14.18
CA TRP A 176 -8.20 -2.34 13.15
C TRP A 176 -9.23 -2.95 12.20
N ASP A 177 -10.53 -2.93 12.56
CA ASP A 177 -11.57 -3.66 11.81
C ASP A 177 -11.68 -3.14 10.37
N THR A 178 -11.57 -1.82 10.16
CA THR A 178 -11.56 -1.21 8.82
C THR A 178 -10.41 -1.72 7.95
N TYR A 179 -9.22 -1.87 8.53
CA TYR A 179 -8.03 -2.31 7.81
C TYR A 179 -8.05 -3.81 7.51
N LEU A 180 -8.59 -4.61 8.43
CA LEU A 180 -8.77 -6.05 8.23
C LEU A 180 -9.87 -6.36 7.21
N SER A 181 -10.82 -5.44 7.01
CA SER A 181 -11.89 -5.58 6.03
C SER A 181 -11.50 -5.20 4.60
N MET A 182 -10.29 -4.67 4.39
CA MET A 182 -9.76 -4.37 3.05
C MET A 182 -9.71 -5.67 2.24
N LYS A 183 -10.53 -5.76 1.18
CA LYS A 183 -10.66 -6.98 0.39
C LYS A 183 -9.37 -7.19 -0.42
N ASP A 184 -8.50 -8.10 0.02
CA ASP A 184 -7.42 -8.67 -0.80
C ASP A 184 -8.02 -9.60 -1.87
N VAL A 185 -8.51 -9.03 -2.97
CA VAL A 185 -9.39 -9.77 -3.90
C VAL A 185 -8.66 -10.81 -4.77
N GLN A 186 -7.33 -10.79 -4.94
CA GLN A 186 -6.76 -11.50 -6.10
C GLN A 186 -5.67 -12.56 -5.88
N ILE A 187 -5.12 -12.73 -4.67
CA ILE A 187 -3.85 -13.50 -4.55
C ILE A 187 -4.03 -14.91 -3.96
N HIS A 188 -5.06 -15.17 -3.15
CA HIS A 188 -5.12 -16.44 -2.40
C HIS A 188 -5.39 -17.68 -3.23
N TRP A 189 -6.21 -17.60 -4.29
CA TRP A 189 -6.60 -18.79 -5.04
C TRP A 189 -5.45 -19.38 -5.87
N PHE A 190 -4.48 -18.56 -6.31
CA PHE A 190 -3.30 -19.01 -7.04
C PHE A 190 -2.38 -19.87 -6.15
N SER A 191 -2.17 -19.46 -4.89
CA SER A 191 -1.40 -20.23 -3.91
C SER A 191 -2.10 -21.54 -3.52
N ILE A 192 -3.42 -21.53 -3.40
CA ILE A 192 -4.22 -22.73 -3.13
C ILE A 192 -4.06 -23.73 -4.30
N LEU A 193 -4.21 -23.28 -5.54
CA LEU A 193 -4.05 -24.13 -6.72
C LEU A 193 -2.63 -24.71 -6.83
N ASN A 194 -1.60 -23.90 -6.59
CA ASN A 194 -0.21 -24.34 -6.57
C ASN A 194 0.02 -25.45 -5.52
N SER A 195 -0.55 -25.30 -4.33
CA SER A 195 -0.43 -26.31 -3.27
C SER A 195 -1.13 -27.63 -3.63
N ILE A 196 -2.29 -27.57 -4.29
CA ILE A 196 -3.04 -28.76 -4.73
C ILE A 196 -2.22 -29.57 -5.75
N ILE A 197 -1.58 -28.90 -6.70
CA ILE A 197 -0.73 -29.56 -7.72
C ILE A 197 0.42 -30.32 -7.05
N VAL A 198 1.09 -29.72 -6.06
CA VAL A 198 2.18 -30.37 -5.31
C VAL A 198 1.69 -31.61 -4.57
N ILE A 199 0.53 -31.53 -3.90
CA ILE A 199 -0.05 -32.67 -3.16
C ILE A 199 -0.38 -33.84 -4.10
N VAL A 200 -1.02 -33.56 -5.25
CA VAL A 200 -1.37 -34.60 -6.24
C VAL A 200 -0.12 -35.29 -6.77
N CYS A 201 0.91 -34.53 -7.14
CA CYS A 201 2.18 -35.09 -7.62
C CYS A 201 2.87 -35.98 -6.57
N LEU A 202 2.94 -35.53 -5.31
CA LEU A 202 3.55 -36.29 -4.21
C LEU A 202 2.76 -37.57 -3.92
N SER A 203 1.43 -37.50 -3.91
CA SER A 203 0.56 -38.68 -3.69
C SER A 203 0.68 -39.70 -4.83
N GLY A 204 0.80 -39.24 -6.07
CA GLY A 204 1.03 -40.10 -7.23
C GLY A 204 2.38 -40.82 -7.15
N PHE A 205 3.45 -40.10 -6.79
CA PHE A 205 4.78 -40.67 -6.61
C PHE A 205 4.80 -41.73 -5.49
N LEU A 206 4.18 -41.43 -4.35
CA LEU A 206 4.03 -42.37 -3.24
C LEU A 206 3.26 -43.63 -3.67
N SER A 207 2.16 -43.45 -4.40
CA SER A 207 1.34 -44.55 -4.91
C SER A 207 2.13 -45.47 -5.84
N VAL A 208 2.96 -44.92 -6.73
CA VAL A 208 3.84 -45.71 -7.61
C VAL A 208 4.86 -46.52 -6.79
N ILE A 209 5.47 -45.93 -5.75
CA ILE A 209 6.40 -46.63 -4.86
C ILE A 209 5.69 -47.79 -4.14
N ILE A 210 4.51 -47.53 -3.57
CA ILE A 210 3.73 -48.56 -2.86
C ILE A 210 3.35 -49.69 -3.82
N ILE A 211 2.84 -49.38 -5.01
CA ILE A 211 2.47 -50.41 -5.99
C ILE A 211 3.70 -51.24 -6.42
N ARG A 212 4.86 -50.59 -6.63
CA ARG A 212 6.10 -51.28 -6.99
C ARG A 212 6.61 -52.20 -5.89
N THR A 213 6.56 -51.74 -4.64
CA THR A 213 6.99 -52.53 -3.48
C THR A 213 6.06 -53.72 -3.27
N VAL A 214 4.74 -53.51 -3.27
CA VAL A 214 3.75 -54.58 -3.12
C VAL A 214 3.86 -55.63 -4.24
N ARG A 215 3.98 -55.21 -5.51
CA ARG A 215 4.15 -56.16 -6.63
C ARG A 215 5.42 -56.98 -6.51
N ARG A 216 6.52 -56.37 -6.06
CA ARG A 216 7.79 -57.06 -5.84
C ARG A 216 7.67 -58.09 -4.72
N ASP A 217 7.00 -57.73 -3.63
CA ASP A 217 6.84 -58.58 -2.47
C ASP A 217 5.97 -59.81 -2.80
N ILE A 218 4.81 -59.62 -3.45
CA ILE A 218 3.96 -60.74 -3.92
C ILE A 218 4.74 -61.68 -4.85
N ALA A 219 5.51 -61.16 -5.80
CA ALA A 219 6.31 -61.98 -6.71
C ALA A 219 7.41 -62.78 -6.00
N GLN A 220 7.83 -62.34 -4.81
CA GLN A 220 8.85 -63.00 -4.00
C GLN A 220 8.24 -64.09 -3.11
N TYR A 221 7.04 -63.86 -2.56
CA TYR A 221 6.27 -64.87 -1.83
C TYR A 221 5.80 -66.02 -2.74
N ASN A 222 5.28 -65.73 -3.93
CA ASN A 222 4.82 -66.78 -4.87
C ASN A 222 5.96 -67.73 -5.30
N LYS A 223 7.21 -67.24 -5.39
CA LYS A 223 8.37 -68.10 -5.67
C LYS A 223 8.72 -69.05 -4.52
N GLY A 224 8.31 -68.73 -3.29
CA GLY A 224 8.52 -69.57 -2.11
C GLY A 224 7.54 -70.73 -2.03
N GLU A 225 6.28 -70.55 -2.47
CA GLU A 225 5.27 -71.62 -2.50
C GLU A 225 5.59 -72.70 -3.54
N ASP A 226 6.13 -72.34 -4.70
CA ASP A 226 6.56 -73.30 -5.74
C ASP A 226 7.69 -74.23 -5.27
N LEU A 227 8.53 -73.78 -4.34
CA LEU A 227 9.63 -74.60 -3.77
C LEU A 227 9.14 -75.55 -2.66
N VAL A 228 8.02 -75.24 -2.00
CA VAL A 228 7.41 -76.10 -0.98
C VAL A 228 6.50 -77.15 -1.61
N GLY A 229 5.83 -76.83 -2.73
CA GLY A 229 5.02 -77.79 -3.50
C GLY A 229 5.81 -78.90 -4.20
N PHE A 230 7.13 -78.75 -4.37
CA PHE A 230 8.00 -79.78 -4.95
C PHE A 230 8.55 -80.80 -3.92
N TYR A 231 8.29 -80.58 -2.63
CA TYR A 231 8.77 -81.42 -1.51
C TYR A 231 7.64 -82.16 -0.75
N LEU A 232 6.43 -82.18 -1.31
CA LEU A 232 5.30 -83.04 -0.89
C LEU A 232 4.90 -83.95 -2.06
#